data_AF-A0A1M7N138-F1
#
_entry.id   AF-A0A1M7N138-F1
#
_cell.length_a   1.000
_cell.length_b   1.000
_cell.length_c   1.000
_cell.angle_alpha   90.00
_cell.angle_beta   90.00
_cell.angle_gamma   90.00
#
_symmetry.space_group_name_H-M   'P 1'
#
loop_
_entity.id
_entity.type
_entity.pdbx_description
1 polymer ?
#
loop_
_entity_poly.entity_id
_entity_poly.type
_entity_poly.pdbx_seq_one_letter_code
_entity_poly.pdbx_strand_id
1 'polypeptide(L)'
;MGPASHYAQAPAAGDAALPTTQARYGYDGLGRRVWKQVEHQGQSPELTVFTWDGDLLQSEESFQGKPPTAFPAEPLELARENPERRLSVPVAQRVHSLDTVAMAPQRRVSYLFEPGSFIPAAKLEAHYEVIPQVTGSGTVLYSGYRLAEPKLYYFQTDHLGTPLEVTDTNGDLAWVGHY
;
A
#
# COMPACT_ATOMS: atom_id res chain seq x y z
N MET A 1 12.59 -16.78 -1.74
CA MET A 1 12.46 -16.03 -3.01
C MET A 1 13.47 -14.88 -2.94
N GLY A 2 14.36 -14.73 -3.93
CA GLY A 2 15.39 -13.68 -3.92
C GLY A 2 14.83 -12.29 -4.26
N PRO A 3 15.53 -11.20 -3.91
CA PRO A 3 15.09 -9.85 -4.23
C PRO A 3 15.18 -9.55 -5.74
N ALA A 4 14.25 -8.76 -6.27
CA ALA A 4 14.37 -8.16 -7.59
C ALA A 4 15.39 -7.01 -7.53
N SER A 5 16.30 -6.93 -8.49
CA SER A 5 17.39 -5.95 -8.47
C SER A 5 17.46 -5.22 -9.80
N HIS A 6 17.63 -3.90 -9.75
CA HIS A 6 17.88 -3.04 -10.89
C HIS A 6 19.27 -2.41 -10.75
N TYR A 7 20.01 -2.37 -11.85
CA TYR A 7 21.35 -1.80 -11.94
C TYR A 7 21.35 -0.68 -12.98
N ALA A 8 22.09 0.39 -12.72
CA ALA A 8 22.29 1.47 -13.70
C ALA A 8 22.93 0.94 -15.00
N GLN A 9 23.75 -0.11 -14.89
CA GLN A 9 24.32 -0.86 -16.01
C GLN A 9 24.42 -2.33 -15.61
N ALA A 10 24.16 -3.25 -16.54
CA ALA A 10 24.22 -4.68 -16.27
C ALA A 10 25.63 -5.09 -15.81
N PRO A 11 25.79 -5.74 -14.65
CA PRO A 11 27.11 -6.19 -14.19
C PRO A 11 27.66 -7.27 -15.12
N ALA A 12 28.95 -7.19 -15.43
CA ALA A 12 29.64 -8.29 -16.10
C ALA A 12 29.81 -9.48 -15.13
N ALA A 13 30.03 -10.68 -15.67
CA ALA A 13 30.30 -11.84 -14.84
C ALA A 13 31.58 -11.61 -14.00
N GLY A 14 31.44 -11.55 -12.67
CA GLY A 14 32.52 -11.26 -11.73
C GLY A 14 32.54 -9.83 -11.17
N ASP A 15 31.67 -8.93 -11.65
CA ASP A 15 31.55 -7.59 -11.07
C ASP A 15 30.82 -7.60 -9.74
N ALA A 16 31.34 -6.85 -8.77
CA ALA A 16 30.72 -6.58 -7.47
C ALA A 16 29.79 -5.35 -7.51
N ALA A 17 29.28 -4.97 -8.69
CA ALA A 17 28.42 -3.81 -8.82
C ALA A 17 27.18 -3.99 -7.94
N LEU A 18 26.89 -2.98 -7.12
CA LEU A 18 25.72 -2.98 -6.25
C LEU A 18 24.49 -2.51 -7.05
N PRO A 19 23.31 -3.10 -6.81
CA PRO A 19 22.10 -2.64 -7.46
C PRO A 19 21.75 -1.21 -7.03
N THR A 20 21.31 -0.42 -7.98
CA THR A 20 20.79 0.94 -7.74
C THR A 20 19.45 0.88 -7.02
N THR A 21 18.70 -0.20 -7.24
CA THR A 21 17.44 -0.45 -6.55
C THR A 21 17.27 -1.94 -6.27
N GLN A 22 16.88 -2.28 -5.06
CA GLN A 22 16.51 -3.64 -4.67
C GLN A 22 15.08 -3.65 -4.14
N ALA A 23 14.27 -4.61 -4.59
CA ALA A 23 12.90 -4.79 -4.16
C ALA A 23 12.65 -6.20 -3.62
N ARG A 24 11.89 -6.27 -2.52
CA ARG A 24 11.41 -7.52 -1.89
C ARG A 24 9.90 -7.47 -1.76
N TYR A 25 9.27 -8.64 -1.79
CA TYR A 25 7.83 -8.77 -1.79
C TYR A 25 7.41 -9.90 -0.84
N GLY A 26 6.30 -9.68 -0.15
CA GLY A 26 5.60 -10.72 0.59
C GLY A 26 4.22 -10.96 0.01
N TYR A 27 3.79 -12.22 0.08
CA TYR A 27 2.50 -12.68 -0.41
C TYR A 27 1.79 -13.47 0.68
N ASP A 28 0.46 -13.45 0.66
CA ASP A 28 -0.34 -14.37 1.46
C ASP A 28 -0.50 -15.74 0.78
N GLY A 29 -1.23 -16.66 1.41
CA GLY A 29 -1.47 -18.01 0.88
C GLY A 29 -2.28 -18.05 -0.42
N LEU A 30 -2.92 -16.95 -0.82
CA LEU A 30 -3.66 -16.81 -2.08
C LEU A 30 -2.81 -16.16 -3.19
N GLY A 31 -1.55 -15.85 -2.91
CA GLY A 31 -0.64 -15.22 -3.88
C GLY A 31 -0.87 -13.71 -4.04
N ARG A 32 -1.66 -13.08 -3.17
CA ARG A 32 -1.85 -11.62 -3.19
C ARG A 32 -0.70 -10.94 -2.48
N ARG A 33 -0.19 -9.85 -3.04
CA ARG A 33 0.91 -9.08 -2.43
C ARG A 33 0.41 -8.43 -1.15
N VAL A 34 1.07 -8.69 -0.03
CA VAL A 34 0.75 -8.10 1.28
C VAL A 34 1.74 -7.02 1.70
N TRP A 35 2.97 -7.05 1.18
CA TRP A 35 3.93 -5.96 1.34
C TRP A 35 4.95 -5.92 0.20
N LYS A 36 5.51 -4.74 -0.03
CA LYS A 36 6.63 -4.44 -0.94
C LYS A 36 7.63 -3.59 -0.19
N GLN A 37 8.90 -3.99 -0.17
CA GLN A 37 10.00 -3.17 0.32
C GLN A 37 10.89 -2.78 -0.85
N VAL A 38 11.23 -1.50 -0.97
CA VAL A 38 12.12 -0.98 -2.00
C VAL A 38 13.25 -0.21 -1.33
N GLU A 39 14.49 -0.54 -1.70
CA GLU A 39 15.70 0.12 -1.25
C GLU A 39 16.37 0.76 -2.46
N HIS A 40 16.49 2.08 -2.43
CA HIS A 40 17.30 2.83 -3.38
C HIS A 40 18.64 3.17 -2.75
N GLN A 41 19.71 3.13 -3.56
CA GLN A 41 21.05 3.42 -3.06
C GLN A 41 21.13 4.83 -2.45
N GLY A 42 21.51 4.91 -1.18
CA GLY A 42 21.63 6.18 -0.44
C GLY A 42 20.32 6.75 0.11
N GLN A 43 19.19 6.05 -0.02
CA GLN A 43 17.90 6.47 0.53
C GLN A 43 17.43 5.52 1.64
N SER A 44 16.59 6.02 2.55
CA SER A 44 15.90 5.16 3.51
C SER A 44 14.96 4.20 2.77
N PRO A 45 14.90 2.92 3.17
CA PRO A 45 13.95 1.96 2.59
C PRO A 45 12.51 2.47 2.64
N GLU A 46 11.78 2.19 1.56
CA GLU A 46 10.35 2.38 1.47
C GLU A 46 9.65 1.03 1.66
N LEU A 47 8.61 1.00 2.50
CA LEU A 47 7.73 -0.15 2.68
C LEU A 47 6.33 0.25 2.24
N THR A 48 5.71 -0.52 1.36
CA THR A 48 4.28 -0.44 1.06
C THR A 48 3.59 -1.68 1.61
N VAL A 49 2.55 -1.51 2.42
CA VAL A 49 1.67 -2.58 2.87
C VAL A 49 0.36 -2.53 2.09
N PHE A 50 -0.18 -3.70 1.75
CA PHE A 50 -1.39 -3.86 0.96
C PHE A 50 -2.43 -4.62 1.80
N THR A 51 -3.66 -4.10 1.84
CA THR A 51 -4.81 -4.81 2.43
C THR A 51 -5.82 -5.17 1.36
N TRP A 52 -6.54 -6.27 1.60
CA TRP A 52 -7.46 -6.87 0.63
C TRP A 52 -8.80 -7.15 1.31
N ASP A 53 -9.88 -6.96 0.56
CA ASP A 53 -11.24 -7.38 0.89
C ASP A 53 -11.68 -8.43 -0.13
N GLY A 54 -11.62 -9.72 0.24
CA GLY A 54 -11.72 -10.79 -0.75
C GLY A 54 -10.67 -10.60 -1.85
N ASP A 55 -11.05 -10.65 -3.12
CA ASP A 55 -10.10 -10.46 -4.23
C ASP A 55 -9.81 -8.99 -4.57
N LEU A 56 -10.44 -8.04 -3.88
CA LEU A 56 -10.30 -6.60 -4.15
C LEU A 56 -9.20 -5.97 -3.30
N LEU A 57 -8.33 -5.19 -3.94
CA LEU A 57 -7.34 -4.39 -3.23
C LEU A 57 -8.05 -3.27 -2.47
N GLN A 58 -8.07 -3.35 -1.15
CA GLN A 58 -8.79 -2.38 -0.32
C GLN A 58 -7.93 -1.14 -0.05
N SER A 59 -6.65 -1.31 0.27
CA SER A 59 -5.78 -0.16 0.54
C SER A 59 -4.29 -0.44 0.31
N GLU A 60 -3.56 0.66 0.09
CA GLU A 60 -2.10 0.73 0.05
C GLU A 60 -1.62 1.75 1.07
N GLU A 61 -0.63 1.39 1.87
CA GLU A 61 -0.03 2.29 2.85
C GLU A 61 1.48 2.26 2.76
N SER A 62 2.10 3.42 2.49
CA SER A 62 3.54 3.55 2.33
C SER A 62 4.18 4.16 3.57
N PHE A 63 5.35 3.65 3.93
CA PHE A 63 6.15 4.03 5.07
C PHE A 63 7.61 4.21 4.64
N GLN A 64 8.33 5.09 5.34
CA GLN A 64 9.75 5.30 5.15
C GLN A 64 10.49 5.10 6.47
N GLY A 65 11.62 4.40 6.46
CA GLY A 65 12.43 4.20 7.65
C GLY A 65 13.12 2.85 7.67
N LYS A 66 13.36 2.32 8.87
CA LYS A 66 13.99 1.01 9.01
C LYS A 66 12.91 -0.08 9.00
N PRO A 67 12.85 -0.94 7.97
CA PRO A 67 11.85 -2.00 7.90
C PRO A 67 12.10 -3.04 9.01
N PRO A 68 11.06 -3.75 9.45
CA PRO A 68 11.21 -4.81 10.45
C PRO A 68 12.08 -5.94 9.90
N THR A 69 12.81 -6.62 10.79
CA THR A 69 13.67 -7.76 10.41
C THR A 69 12.86 -8.92 9.83
N ALA A 70 11.62 -9.09 10.30
CA ALA A 70 10.67 -10.05 9.78
C ALA A 70 9.30 -9.38 9.68
N PHE A 71 8.60 -9.63 8.57
CA PHE A 71 7.21 -9.25 8.44
C PHE A 71 6.36 -10.34 9.10
N PRO A 72 5.47 -10.00 10.04
CA PRO A 72 4.61 -11.00 10.65
C PRO A 72 3.77 -11.66 9.57
N ALA A 73 3.80 -12.99 9.55
CA ALA A 73 2.83 -13.78 8.80
C ALA A 73 1.50 -13.72 9.57
N GLU A 74 0.78 -12.60 9.44
CA GLU A 74 -0.54 -12.50 10.08
C GLU A 74 -1.48 -13.51 9.42
N PRO A 75 -2.18 -14.35 10.21
CA PRO A 75 -3.15 -15.28 9.69
C PRO A 75 -4.19 -14.55 8.83
N LEU A 76 -4.61 -15.19 7.74
CA LEU A 76 -5.83 -14.77 7.05
C LEU A 76 -6.99 -15.12 7.98
N GLU A 77 -7.70 -14.14 8.51
CA GLU A 77 -9.00 -14.39 9.13
C GLU A 77 -10.03 -14.58 8.02
N LEU A 78 -10.51 -15.82 7.89
CA LEU A 78 -11.62 -16.14 7.01
C LEU A 78 -12.92 -15.76 7.74
N ALA A 79 -13.40 -14.55 7.49
CA ALA A 79 -14.74 -14.14 7.89
C ALA A 79 -15.76 -14.67 6.87
N ARG A 80 -17.02 -14.78 7.26
CA ARG A 80 -18.11 -14.96 6.29
C ARG A 80 -18.49 -13.59 5.75
N GLU A 81 -18.66 -13.47 4.44
CA GLU A 81 -19.27 -12.28 3.82
C GLU A 81 -20.59 -11.90 4.51
N ASN A 82 -21.39 -12.92 4.83
CA ASN A 82 -22.61 -12.81 5.59
C ASN A 82 -22.65 -13.90 6.68
N PRO A 83 -22.42 -13.53 7.96
CA PRO A 83 -22.43 -14.46 9.08
C PRO A 83 -23.73 -15.27 9.21
N GLU A 84 -24.86 -14.66 8.85
CA GLU A 84 -26.21 -15.23 8.95
C GLU A 84 -26.48 -16.32 7.90
N ARG A 85 -25.69 -16.40 6.83
CA ARG A 85 -25.89 -17.37 5.74
C ARG A 85 -25.00 -18.61 5.93
N ARG A 86 -25.64 -19.79 6.10
CA ARG A 86 -24.97 -21.09 6.35
C ARG A 86 -23.92 -21.49 5.29
N LEU A 87 -24.06 -21.02 4.05
CA LEU A 87 -23.13 -21.24 2.93
C LEU A 87 -22.66 -19.91 2.35
N SER A 88 -22.29 -18.96 3.21
CA SER A 88 -21.65 -17.71 2.78
C SER A 88 -20.22 -17.96 2.29
N VAL A 89 -19.83 -17.23 1.24
CA VAL A 89 -18.44 -17.24 0.73
C VAL A 89 -17.52 -16.73 1.85
N PRO A 90 -16.39 -17.41 2.11
CA PRO A 90 -15.40 -16.88 3.03
C PRO A 90 -14.72 -15.65 2.40
N VAL A 91 -14.73 -14.53 3.12
CA VAL A 91 -14.01 -13.31 2.78
C VAL A 91 -12.79 -13.23 3.70
N ALA A 92 -11.61 -13.19 3.11
CA ALA A 92 -10.40 -12.90 3.86
C ALA A 92 -10.43 -11.41 4.22
N GLN A 93 -10.66 -11.10 5.49
CA GLN A 93 -10.57 -9.76 6.03
C GLN A 93 -9.22 -9.61 6.72
N ARG A 94 -8.43 -8.58 6.39
CA ARG A 94 -7.19 -8.30 7.11
C ARG A 94 -7.26 -6.93 7.77
N VAL A 95 -7.10 -6.94 9.09
CA VAL A 95 -6.87 -5.75 9.92
C VAL A 95 -5.36 -5.50 9.91
N HIS A 96 -4.89 -4.43 9.30
CA HIS A 96 -3.48 -4.04 9.42
C HIS A 96 -3.37 -2.66 10.05
N SER A 97 -2.72 -2.59 11.21
CA SER A 97 -2.00 -1.41 11.67
C SER A 97 -0.53 -1.81 11.78
N LEU A 98 0.32 -1.28 10.91
CA LEU A 98 1.76 -1.44 11.09
C LEU A 98 2.19 -0.55 12.25
N ASP A 99 2.09 -1.07 13.47
CA ASP A 99 2.54 -0.37 14.68
C ASP A 99 4.05 -0.55 14.86
N THR A 100 4.84 -0.05 13.92
CA THR A 100 6.30 -0.09 14.00
C THR A 100 6.87 1.31 14.20
N VAL A 101 7.33 1.60 15.42
CA VAL A 101 7.91 2.88 15.84
C VAL A 101 9.10 3.34 14.96
N ALA A 102 9.77 2.42 14.25
CA ALA A 102 10.92 2.69 13.39
C ALA A 102 10.57 3.13 11.95
N MET A 103 9.28 3.22 11.62
CA MET A 103 8.80 3.60 10.29
C MET A 103 7.84 4.79 10.35
N ALA A 104 8.11 5.80 9.53
CA ALA A 104 7.26 6.97 9.38
C ALA A 104 6.23 6.72 8.26
N PRO A 105 4.92 6.73 8.54
CA PRO A 105 3.91 6.63 7.50
C PRO A 105 3.98 7.86 6.58
N GLN A 106 3.73 7.66 5.30
CA GLN A 106 3.90 8.68 4.24
C GLN A 106 2.58 8.97 3.52
N ARG A 107 1.88 7.91 3.10
CA ARG A 107 0.68 7.98 2.26
C ARG A 107 -0.19 6.76 2.49
N ARG A 108 -1.51 6.96 2.46
CA ARG A 108 -2.51 5.90 2.40
C ARG A 108 -3.42 6.14 1.20
N VAL A 109 -3.70 5.08 0.44
CA VAL A 109 -4.72 5.04 -0.62
C VAL A 109 -5.72 3.97 -0.27
N SER A 110 -7.00 4.28 -0.31
CA SER A 110 -8.09 3.30 -0.19
C SER A 110 -8.88 3.29 -1.49
N TYR A 111 -9.31 2.10 -1.92
CA TYR A 111 -10.08 1.93 -3.16
C TYR A 111 -11.52 1.53 -2.84
N LEU A 112 -12.44 1.99 -3.69
CA LEU A 112 -13.84 1.61 -3.69
C LEU A 112 -14.18 1.04 -5.05
N PHE A 113 -14.92 -0.07 -5.05
CA PHE A 113 -15.37 -0.76 -6.26
C PHE A 113 -16.89 -0.75 -6.34
N GLU A 114 -17.41 -0.92 -7.55
CA GLU A 114 -18.84 -1.14 -7.75
C GLU A 114 -19.30 -2.45 -7.06
N PRO A 115 -20.53 -2.50 -6.50
CA PRO A 115 -21.00 -3.68 -5.79
C PRO A 115 -20.95 -4.97 -6.63
N GLY A 116 -20.29 -6.00 -6.13
CA GLY A 116 -20.20 -7.31 -6.79
C GLY A 116 -19.35 -7.32 -8.07
N SER A 117 -18.48 -6.33 -8.25
CA SER A 117 -17.68 -6.14 -9.45
C SER A 117 -16.21 -5.82 -9.11
N PHE A 118 -15.34 -5.95 -10.11
CA PHE A 118 -13.95 -5.50 -10.06
C PHE A 118 -13.75 -4.09 -10.65
N ILE A 119 -14.85 -3.43 -11.05
CA ILE A 119 -14.82 -2.08 -11.64
C ILE A 119 -14.53 -1.07 -10.52
N PRO A 120 -13.40 -0.32 -10.60
CA PRO A 120 -13.10 0.69 -9.60
C PRO A 120 -14.06 1.87 -9.76
N ALA A 121 -14.64 2.32 -8.66
CA ALA A 121 -15.54 3.47 -8.61
C ALA A 121 -14.81 4.73 -8.15
N ALA A 122 -13.99 4.61 -7.10
CA ALA A 122 -13.26 5.74 -6.54
C ALA A 122 -11.97 5.31 -5.83
N LYS A 123 -11.07 6.27 -5.60
CA LYS A 123 -9.98 6.14 -4.64
C LYS A 123 -9.92 7.34 -3.70
N LEU A 124 -9.58 7.08 -2.45
CA LEU A 124 -9.32 8.09 -1.44
C LEU A 124 -7.83 8.09 -1.11
N GLU A 125 -7.15 9.21 -1.29
CA GLU A 125 -5.70 9.33 -1.15
C GLU A 125 -5.34 10.40 -0.12
N ALA A 126 -4.49 10.07 0.84
CA ALA A 126 -4.08 11.00 1.87
C ALA A 126 -2.61 10.82 2.26
N HIS A 127 -1.99 11.93 2.66
CA HIS A 127 -0.62 11.95 3.18
C HIS A 127 -0.63 12.04 4.70
N TYR A 128 0.45 11.59 5.32
CA TYR A 128 0.65 11.75 6.75
C TYR A 128 1.44 13.01 7.07
N GLU A 129 0.96 13.77 8.04
CA GLU A 129 1.64 14.93 8.60
C GLU A 129 2.27 14.56 9.95
N VAL A 130 3.50 15.03 10.16
CA VAL A 130 4.22 14.87 11.42
C VAL A 130 3.63 15.81 12.47
N ILE A 131 3.22 15.25 13.60
CA ILE A 131 2.88 16.01 14.80
C ILE A 131 4.06 15.91 15.76
N PRO A 132 4.78 17.02 16.02
CA PRO A 132 5.82 17.03 17.03
C PRO A 132 5.21 16.75 18.40
N GLN A 133 5.61 15.66 19.04
CA GLN A 133 5.27 15.44 20.45
C GLN A 133 6.43 15.93 21.32
N VAL A 134 6.22 17.05 21.98
CA VAL A 134 7.20 17.69 22.87
C VAL A 134 6.77 17.42 24.31
N THR A 135 7.66 16.84 25.12
CA THR A 135 7.41 16.73 26.57
C THR A 135 7.62 18.09 27.25
N GLY A 136 7.14 18.24 28.49
CA GLY A 136 7.36 19.46 29.29
C GLY A 136 8.83 19.85 29.51
N SER A 137 9.80 18.97 29.20
CA SER A 137 11.24 19.24 29.21
C SER A 137 11.79 19.73 27.86
N GLY A 138 10.96 19.87 26.83
CA GLY A 138 11.39 20.23 25.47
C GLY A 138 11.99 19.07 24.68
N THR A 139 11.94 17.84 25.19
CA THR A 139 12.50 16.65 24.54
C THR A 139 11.45 15.98 23.65
N VAL A 140 11.78 15.73 22.39
CA VAL A 140 10.93 14.94 21.48
C VAL A 140 11.25 13.46 21.68
N LEU A 141 10.29 12.67 22.19
CA LEU A 141 10.46 11.23 22.41
C LEU A 141 10.11 10.41 21.17
N TYR A 142 9.08 10.81 20.42
CA TYR A 142 8.69 10.23 19.13
C TYR A 142 7.84 11.24 18.34
N SER A 143 7.71 10.99 17.04
CA SER A 143 6.78 11.75 16.18
C SER A 143 5.42 11.06 16.19
N GLY A 144 4.36 11.82 16.49
CA GLY A 144 3.00 11.40 16.17
C GLY A 144 2.73 11.65 14.69
N TYR A 145 1.75 10.95 14.12
CA TYR A 145 1.33 11.18 12.74
C TYR A 145 -0.19 11.36 12.71
N ARG A 146 -0.65 12.30 11.90
CA ARG A 146 -2.07 12.43 11.55
C ARG A 146 -2.23 12.29 10.05
N LEU A 147 -3.37 11.77 9.64
CA LEU A 147 -3.75 11.84 8.24
C LEU A 147 -4.14 13.28 7.91
N ALA A 148 -3.57 13.81 6.83
CA ALA A 148 -4.00 15.06 6.22
C ALA A 148 -5.41 14.90 5.64
N GLU A 149 -5.99 16.01 5.18
CA GLU A 149 -7.26 15.97 4.47
C GLU A 149 -7.15 15.06 3.23
N PRO A 150 -7.99 14.01 3.15
CA PRO A 150 -7.92 13.08 2.05
C PRO A 150 -8.50 13.68 0.75
N LYS A 151 -7.86 13.37 -0.37
CA LYS A 151 -8.32 13.71 -1.71
C LYS A 151 -9.07 12.54 -2.32
N LEU A 152 -10.31 12.79 -2.76
CA LEU A 152 -11.15 11.79 -3.42
C LEU A 152 -11.04 11.93 -4.93
N TYR A 153 -10.91 10.79 -5.60
CA TYR A 153 -10.85 10.68 -7.06
C TYR A 153 -11.87 9.66 -7.53
N TYR A 154 -12.51 9.95 -8.66
CA TYR A 154 -13.49 9.07 -9.31
C TYR A 154 -12.89 8.47 -10.57
N PHE A 155 -13.18 7.20 -10.82
CA PHE A 155 -12.76 6.52 -12.04
C PHE A 155 -13.90 6.54 -13.06
N GLN A 156 -13.58 6.86 -14.30
CA GLN A 156 -14.46 6.65 -15.44
C GLN A 156 -13.88 5.51 -16.27
N THR A 157 -14.65 4.44 -16.37
CA THR A 157 -14.20 3.17 -16.95
C THR A 157 -14.93 2.86 -18.26
N ASP A 158 -14.33 2.03 -19.10
CA ASP A 158 -15.06 1.35 -20.17
C ASP A 158 -15.95 0.23 -19.61
N HIS A 159 -16.69 -0.45 -20.49
CA HIS A 159 -17.57 -1.56 -20.13
C HIS A 159 -16.85 -2.79 -19.54
N LEU A 160 -15.51 -2.85 -19.60
CA LEU A 160 -14.68 -3.91 -19.00
C LEU A 160 -14.07 -3.49 -17.66
N GLY A 161 -14.28 -2.24 -17.22
CA GLY A 161 -13.70 -1.71 -16.00
C GLY A 161 -12.32 -1.10 -16.18
N THR A 162 -11.82 -0.95 -17.41
CA THR A 162 -10.54 -0.30 -17.69
C THR A 162 -10.67 1.20 -17.44
N PRO A 163 -9.89 1.81 -16.54
CA PRO A 163 -9.94 3.25 -16.32
C PRO A 163 -9.53 4.02 -17.57
N LEU A 164 -10.43 4.87 -18.09
CA LEU A 164 -10.18 5.79 -19.19
C LEU A 164 -9.82 7.18 -18.67
N GLU A 165 -10.51 7.64 -17.62
CA GLU A 165 -10.26 8.94 -16.99
C GLU A 165 -10.32 8.80 -15.46
N VAL A 166 -9.65 9.75 -14.79
CA VAL A 166 -9.77 9.95 -13.35
C VAL A 166 -9.98 11.42 -13.09
N THR A 167 -11.03 11.76 -12.36
CA THR A 167 -11.35 13.15 -11.97
C THR A 167 -11.25 13.33 -10.46
N ASP A 168 -10.94 14.54 -10.01
CA ASP A 168 -11.02 14.90 -8.60
C ASP A 168 -12.47 15.23 -8.16
N THR A 169 -12.64 15.72 -6.92
CA THR A 169 -13.96 16.08 -6.37
C THR A 169 -14.65 17.25 -7.07
N ASN A 170 -13.90 18.09 -7.77
CA ASN A 170 -14.45 19.21 -8.54
C ASN A 170 -14.84 18.80 -9.97
N GLY A 171 -14.50 17.58 -10.37
CA GLY A 171 -14.63 17.10 -11.74
C GLY A 171 -13.44 17.48 -12.63
N ASP A 172 -12.35 18.01 -12.05
CA ASP A 172 -11.15 18.34 -12.81
C ASP A 172 -10.38 17.06 -13.16
N LEU A 173 -9.85 17.01 -14.38
CA LEU A 173 -9.11 15.84 -14.89
C LEU A 173 -7.78 15.68 -14.14
N ALA A 174 -7.64 14.59 -13.40
CA ALA A 174 -6.42 14.22 -12.69
C ALA A 174 -5.52 13.29 -13.53
N TRP A 175 -6.12 12.45 -14.38
CA TRP A 175 -5.40 11.53 -15.26
C TRP A 175 -6.29 11.05 -16.41
N VAL A 176 -5.69 10.71 -17.56
CA VAL A 176 -6.35 10.08 -18.71
C VAL A 176 -5.47 8.96 -19.29
N GLY A 177 -6.10 7.83 -19.61
CA GLY A 177 -5.48 6.67 -20.24
C GLY A 177 -5.78 6.59 -21.73
N HIS A 178 -4.76 6.28 -22.53
CA HIS A 178 -4.92 5.96 -23.94
C HIS A 178 -4.35 4.55 -24.17
N TYR A 179 -5.19 3.65 -24.69
CA TYR A 179 -4.89 2.23 -24.87
C TYR A 179 -5.24 1.76 -26.28
#